data_AF-A0A8S3HK11-F1
#
_entry.id   AF-A0A8S3HK11-F1
#
_cell.length_a   1.000
_cell.length_b   1.000
_cell.length_c   1.000
_cell.angle_alpha   90.00
_cell.angle_beta   90.00
_cell.angle_gamma   90.00
#
_symmetry.space_group_name_H-M   'P 1'
#
loop_
_entity.id
_entity.type
_entity.pdbx_description
1 polymer ?
#
loop_
_entity_poly.entity_id
_entity_poly.type
_entity_poly.pdbx_seq_one_letter_code
_entity_poly.pdbx_strand_id
1 'polypeptide(L)'
;SEERGDLLAKFSEAKADYFIFLLSTRAGGLGLNLQTADTVIIFDSDWNPHQDLQAQDRAHRIGQVNEVRVLRLMTVNSVEEKILAAARYK
;
A
#
# COMPACT_ATOMS: atom_id res chain seq x y z
N SER A 1 -15.03 2.53 10.26
CA SER A 1 -16.48 2.47 10.00
C SER A 1 -16.83 1.09 9.47
N GLU A 2 -18.09 0.71 9.62
CA GLU A 2 -18.68 -0.51 9.07
C GLU A 2 -18.43 -0.61 7.55
N GLU A 3 -18.68 0.48 6.83
CA GLU A 3 -18.43 0.64 5.38
C GLU A 3 -17.00 0.26 4.93
N ARG A 4 -15.98 0.61 5.73
CA ARG A 4 -14.59 0.24 5.41
C ARG A 4 -14.37 -1.27 5.44
N GLY A 5 -15.00 -1.96 6.38
CA GLY A 5 -14.93 -3.42 6.50
C GLY A 5 -15.57 -4.10 5.28
N ASP A 6 -16.72 -3.60 4.87
CA ASP A 6 -17.46 -4.13 3.72
C ASP A 6 -16.68 -3.98 2.40
N LEU A 7 -16.04 -2.82 2.20
CA LEU A 7 -15.21 -2.58 1.02
C LEU A 7 -13.99 -3.51 0.97
N LEU A 8 -13.37 -3.79 2.12
CA LEU A 8 -12.24 -4.74 2.19
C LEU A 8 -12.69 -6.18 1.92
N ALA A 9 -13.86 -6.57 2.45
CA ALA A 9 -14.42 -7.89 2.21
C ALA A 9 -14.68 -8.07 0.71
N LYS A 10 -15.36 -7.12 0.06
CA LYS A 10 -15.64 -7.12 -1.38
C LYS A 10 -14.37 -7.20 -2.23
N PHE A 11 -13.30 -6.51 -1.83
CA PHE A 11 -12.01 -6.57 -2.52
C PHE A 11 -11.27 -7.90 -2.30
N SER A 12 -11.44 -8.54 -1.14
CA SER A 12 -10.84 -9.85 -0.82
C SER A 12 -11.62 -11.04 -1.39
N GLU A 13 -12.74 -10.75 -2.06
CA GLU A 13 -13.52 -11.58 -2.97
C GLU A 13 -12.65 -12.49 -3.87
N ALA A 14 -12.70 -13.83 -3.78
CA ALA A 14 -11.99 -14.68 -4.75
C ALA A 14 -12.44 -14.42 -6.21
N LYS A 15 -13.65 -13.89 -6.38
CA LYS A 15 -14.20 -13.38 -7.65
C LYS A 15 -14.63 -11.92 -7.50
N ALA A 16 -13.80 -11.10 -6.85
CA ALA A 16 -14.05 -9.67 -6.77
C ALA A 16 -14.09 -9.07 -8.19
N ASP A 17 -15.11 -8.26 -8.48
CA ASP A 17 -15.15 -7.43 -9.69
C ASP A 17 -14.16 -6.24 -9.61
N TYR A 18 -13.49 -6.06 -8.47
CA TYR A 18 -12.60 -4.95 -8.17
C TYR A 18 -11.14 -5.34 -8.32
N PHE A 19 -10.46 -4.75 -9.31
CA PHE A 19 -9.03 -4.96 -9.53
C PHE A 19 -8.14 -4.03 -8.67
N ILE A 20 -8.62 -2.83 -8.35
CA ILE A 20 -7.83 -1.80 -7.65
C ILE A 20 -8.55 -1.39 -6.37
N PHE A 21 -7.77 -1.25 -5.29
CA PHE A 21 -8.23 -0.69 -4.04
C PHE A 21 -7.37 0.51 -3.65
N LEU A 22 -7.97 1.70 -3.59
CA LEU A 22 -7.26 2.93 -3.26
C LEU A 22 -7.27 3.17 -1.74
N LEU A 23 -6.09 3.48 -1.20
CA LEU A 23 -5.88 3.75 0.21
C LEU A 23 -4.96 4.95 0.38
N SER A 24 -5.17 5.71 1.44
CA SER A 24 -4.14 6.65 1.90
C SER A 24 -3.04 5.88 2.64
N THR A 25 -1.78 6.31 2.50
CA THR A 25 -0.63 5.65 3.14
C THR A 25 -0.83 5.49 4.65
N ARG A 26 -1.37 6.52 5.31
CA ARG A 26 -1.65 6.49 6.76
C ARG A 26 -2.75 5.51 7.15
N ALA A 27 -3.66 5.16 6.25
CA ALA A 27 -4.64 4.10 6.51
C ALA A 27 -4.00 2.71 6.59
N GLY A 28 -2.80 2.53 6.03
CA GLY A 28 -1.99 1.32 6.16
C GLY A 28 -1.66 0.97 7.63
N GLY A 29 -1.58 1.98 8.50
CA GLY A 29 -1.34 1.79 9.93
C GLY A 29 -2.52 1.32 10.76
N LEU A 30 -3.70 1.18 10.15
CA LEU A 30 -4.95 0.88 10.87
C LEU A 30 -5.26 -0.62 10.97
N GLY A 31 -4.30 -1.51 10.68
CA GLY A 31 -4.46 -2.95 10.89
C GLY A 31 -5.23 -3.69 9.79
N LEU A 32 -5.31 -3.14 8.58
CA LEU A 32 -5.99 -3.76 7.43
C LEU A 32 -5.28 -5.07 7.03
N ASN A 33 -6.01 -5.99 6.40
CA ASN A 33 -5.47 -7.22 5.80
C ASN A 33 -5.75 -7.20 4.30
N LEU A 34 -4.70 -7.16 3.48
CA LEU A 34 -4.78 -7.08 2.02
C LEU A 34 -3.99 -8.24 1.37
N GLN A 35 -3.91 -9.38 2.05
CA GLN A 35 -3.20 -10.58 1.58
C GLN A 35 -3.71 -11.15 0.25
N THR A 36 -4.83 -10.67 -0.29
CA THR A 36 -5.32 -11.03 -1.63
C THR A 36 -4.68 -10.20 -2.73
N ALA A 37 -4.12 -9.03 -2.41
CA ALA A 37 -3.41 -8.17 -3.35
C ALA A 37 -1.94 -8.58 -3.44
N ASP A 38 -1.42 -8.70 -4.66
CA ASP A 38 -0.01 -8.99 -4.92
C ASP A 38 0.78 -7.76 -5.37
N THR A 39 0.12 -6.66 -5.73
CA THR A 39 0.79 -5.47 -6.29
C THR A 39 0.44 -4.25 -5.45
N VAL A 40 1.48 -3.57 -4.96
CA VAL A 40 1.38 -2.33 -4.18
C VAL A 40 2.00 -1.20 -4.98
N ILE A 41 1.22 -0.15 -5.25
CA ILE A 41 1.72 1.08 -5.89
C ILE A 41 1.77 2.18 -4.84
N ILE A 42 2.97 2.67 -4.55
CA ILE A 42 3.18 3.87 -3.75
C ILE A 42 3.19 5.05 -4.71
N PHE A 43 2.09 5.81 -4.70
CA PHE A 43 1.87 6.92 -5.63
C PHE A 43 2.70 8.15 -5.26
N ASP A 44 2.66 8.54 -3.99
CA ASP A 44 3.45 9.62 -3.40
C ASP A 44 4.24 9.10 -2.19
N SER A 45 5.43 9.65 -1.98
CA SER A 45 6.32 9.20 -0.89
C SER A 45 6.04 9.98 0.40
N ASP A 46 5.87 9.28 1.52
CA ASP A 46 5.78 9.93 2.82
C ASP A 46 7.18 10.36 3.31
N TRP A 47 7.24 11.44 4.09
CA TRP A 47 8.47 11.90 4.74
C TRP A 47 8.97 10.92 5.81
N ASN A 48 8.08 10.05 6.32
CA ASN A 48 8.37 8.99 7.24
C ASN A 48 8.33 7.62 6.52
N PRO A 49 9.48 6.95 6.29
CA PRO A 49 9.53 5.69 5.55
C PRO A 49 8.73 4.56 6.23
N HIS A 50 8.51 4.63 7.54
CA HIS A 50 7.76 3.60 8.27
C HIS A 50 6.28 3.54 7.84
N GLN A 51 5.69 4.65 7.39
CA GLN A 51 4.31 4.65 6.90
C GLN A 51 4.20 3.84 5.60
N ASP A 52 5.15 4.03 4.69
CA ASP A 52 5.21 3.30 3.43
C ASP A 52 5.50 1.81 3.66
N LEU A 53 6.42 1.48 4.57
CA LEU A 53 6.71 0.08 4.93
C LEU A 53 5.49 -0.61 5.52
N GLN A 54 4.80 0.06 6.44
CA GLN A 54 3.60 -0.49 7.07
C GLN A 54 2.46 -0.73 6.07
N ALA A 55 2.34 0.13 5.05
CA ALA A 55 1.40 -0.03 3.95
C ALA A 55 1.76 -1.24 3.06
N GLN A 56 3.04 -1.45 2.75
CA GLN A 56 3.53 -2.61 1.99
C GLN A 56 3.27 -3.94 2.72
N ASP A 57 3.51 -3.96 4.05
CA ASP A 57 3.29 -5.13 4.89
C ASP A 57 1.82 -5.59 4.94
N ARG A 58 0.88 -4.76 4.48
CA ARG A 58 -0.54 -5.16 4.39
C ARG A 58 -0.77 -6.24 3.34
N ALA A 59 -0.01 -6.21 2.25
CA ALA A 59 -0.03 -7.21 1.18
C ALA A 59 1.00 -8.33 1.42
N HIS A 60 2.17 -7.97 1.97
CA HIS A 60 3.23 -8.92 2.32
C HIS A 60 2.97 -9.59 3.68
N ARG A 61 1.97 -10.46 3.73
CA ARG A 61 1.47 -11.09 4.97
C ARG A 61 1.38 -12.61 4.87
N ILE A 62 1.45 -13.29 6.02
CA ILE A 62 1.24 -14.74 6.12
C ILE A 62 -0.11 -15.11 5.50
N GLY A 63 -0.11 -16.05 4.56
CA GLY A 63 -1.29 -16.46 3.79
C GLY A 63 -1.31 -15.97 2.34
N GLN A 64 -0.41 -15.04 1.98
CA GLN A 64 -0.17 -14.65 0.60
C GLN A 64 0.44 -15.83 -0.19
N VAL A 65 -0.09 -16.09 -1.39
CA VAL A 65 0.34 -17.18 -2.28
C VAL A 65 1.07 -16.69 -3.53
N ASN A 66 0.92 -15.39 -3.85
CA ASN A 66 1.53 -14.75 -5.01
C ASN A 66 2.77 -13.94 -4.61
N GLU A 67 3.67 -13.70 -5.56
CA GLU A 67 4.81 -12.81 -5.36
C GLU A 67 4.36 -11.36 -5.21
N VAL A 68 4.69 -10.72 -4.08
CA VAL A 68 4.31 -9.33 -3.81
C VAL A 68 5.28 -8.36 -4.49
N ARG A 69 4.77 -7.54 -5.39
CA ARG A 69 5.51 -6.48 -6.09
C ARG A 69 5.17 -5.12 -5.53
N VAL A 70 6.20 -4.40 -5.07
CA VAL A 70 6.06 -3.02 -4.62
C VAL A 70 6.70 -2.08 -5.65
N LEU A 71 5.89 -1.20 -6.23
CA LEU A 71 6.31 -0.19 -7.18
C LEU A 71 6.10 1.19 -6.58
N ARG A 72 7.16 1.98 -6.51
CA ARG A 72 7.08 3.40 -6.11
C ARG A 72 7.16 4.26 -7.36
N LEU A 73 6.14 5.06 -7.57
CA LEU A 73 6.16 6.08 -8.61
C LEU A 73 6.90 7.30 -8.07
N MET A 74 7.72 7.90 -8.93
CA MET A 74 8.47 9.11 -8.62
C MET A 74 8.68 9.91 -9.90
N THR A 75 8.35 11.19 -9.82
CA THR A 75 8.62 12.16 -10.87
C THR A 75 10.08 12.61 -10.78
N VAL A 76 10.81 12.41 -11.88
CA VAL A 76 12.23 12.80 -12.00
C VAL A 76 12.36 14.34 -11.99
N ASN A 77 13.47 14.84 -11.44
CA ASN A 77 13.76 16.28 -11.33
C ASN A 77 12.68 17.07 -10.57
N SER A 78 12.07 16.46 -9.55
CA SER A 78 10.99 17.07 -8.78
C SER A 78 11.32 17.13 -7.29
N VAL A 79 10.43 17.75 -6.51
CA VAL A 79 10.53 17.74 -5.04
C VAL A 79 10.45 16.31 -4.47
N GLU A 80 9.85 15.37 -5.19
CA GLU A 80 9.68 13.97 -4.75
C GLU A 80 11.02 13.25 -4.56
N GLU A 81 12.04 13.56 -5.37
CA GLU A 81 13.40 13.02 -5.19
C GLU A 81 13.99 13.43 -3.84
N LYS A 82 13.78 14.69 -3.44
CA LYS A 82 14.26 15.22 -2.15
C LYS A 82 13.53 14.58 -0.98
N ILE A 83 12.22 14.39 -1.12
CA ILE A 83 11.40 13.72 -0.10
C ILE A 83 11.88 12.28 0.07
N LEU A 84 12.06 11.52 -1.02
CA LEU A 84 12.52 10.14 -0.94
C LEU A 84 13.94 10.04 -0.37
N ALA A 85 14.85 10.93 -0.76
CA ALA A 85 16.20 10.97 -0.20
C ALA A 85 16.17 11.26 1.32
N ALA A 86 15.34 12.20 1.75
CA ALA A 86 15.17 12.52 3.17
C ALA A 86 14.53 11.37 3.95
N ALA A 87 13.56 10.67 3.36
CA ALA A 87 12.91 9.51 3.97
C ALA A 87 13.88 8.33 4.09
N ARG A 88 14.79 8.11 3.13
CA ARG A 88 15.80 7.04 3.19
C ARG A 88 16.92 7.28 4.20
N TYR A 89 17.19 8.53 4.54
CA TYR A 89 18.22 8.88 5.51
C TYR A 89 17.74 8.71 6.96
N LYS A 90 16.43 8.67 7.18
CA LYS A 90 15.78 8.45 8.47
C LYS A 90 15.51 6.96 8.68
#